data_AF-A0A3Q3IFE4-F1
#
_entry.id   AF-A0A3Q3IFE4-F1
#
_cell.length_a   1.000
_cell.length_b   1.000
_cell.length_c   1.000
_cell.angle_alpha   90.00
_cell.angle_beta   90.00
_cell.angle_gamma   90.00
#
_symmetry.space_group_name_H-M   'P 1'
#
loop_
_entity.id
_entity.type
_entity.pdbx_description
1 polymer ?
#
loop_
_entity_poly.entity_id
_entity_poly.type
_entity_poly.pdbx_seq_one_letter_code
_entity_poly.pdbx_strand_id
1 'polypeptide(L)'
;MSKHRNCAKTLIIADDEEVGAEELNPFSFREFLRWKEQDQDQEEDQDQTLSKEEEEEEWGRSFQSGIGNTSSLCAEDEEKETWFISKPDVQRGGGGGGENYEGDDETSMAEPVASCRGRSCQVQQLQEENLLLRRTVSELQRRSDADEHRLSELSEELQQRRRQEEKEAQDLEGMVHSVEQNLHLMTKRAVKAENSVSKMKVELQQLQVEVNSLRAENDRLKAAESQVVMTMRQNVQVASEYLNKMSCHAHSSIRQLLEEAETLRLVCQLLQSIDKISNLSTEA
;
A
#
# COMPACT_ATOMS: atom_id res chain seq x y z
N MET A 1 -51.74 -10.68 -12.99
CA MET A 1 -51.34 -10.86 -11.57
C MET A 1 -50.16 -11.82 -11.54
N SER A 2 -48.92 -11.32 -11.63
CA SER A 2 -47.71 -12.18 -11.62
C SER A 2 -46.86 -11.81 -10.41
N LYS A 3 -46.82 -12.69 -9.40
CA LYS A 3 -46.12 -12.48 -8.13
C LYS A 3 -44.67 -12.93 -8.29
N HIS A 4 -43.73 -11.98 -8.34
CA HIS A 4 -42.31 -12.27 -8.15
C HIS A 4 -42.04 -12.52 -6.66
N ARG A 5 -41.50 -13.70 -6.33
CA ARG A 5 -41.02 -14.05 -4.99
C ARG A 5 -39.55 -13.68 -4.89
N ASN A 6 -39.22 -12.78 -3.97
CA ASN A 6 -37.85 -12.46 -3.58
C ASN A 6 -37.14 -13.73 -3.07
N CYS A 7 -36.03 -14.12 -3.71
CA CYS A 7 -35.13 -15.12 -3.20
C CYS A 7 -33.86 -14.39 -2.72
N ALA A 8 -33.85 -14.04 -1.44
CA ALA A 8 -32.64 -13.61 -0.75
C ALA A 8 -31.69 -14.81 -0.68
N LYS A 9 -30.53 -14.72 -1.33
CA LYS A 9 -29.45 -15.69 -1.20
C LYS A 9 -28.51 -15.18 -0.12
N THR A 10 -28.66 -15.70 1.09
CA THR A 10 -27.66 -15.54 2.15
C THR A 10 -26.45 -16.41 1.79
N LEU A 11 -25.32 -15.77 1.49
CA LEU A 11 -24.07 -16.47 1.24
C LEU A 11 -23.43 -16.78 2.61
N ILE A 12 -23.52 -18.03 3.05
CA ILE A 12 -22.82 -18.53 4.23
C ILE A 12 -21.40 -18.88 3.77
N ILE A 13 -20.41 -18.09 4.17
CA ILE A 13 -18.99 -18.41 3.98
C ILE A 13 -18.57 -19.19 5.23
N ALA A 14 -18.18 -20.44 5.03
CA ALA A 14 -17.60 -21.26 6.09
C ALA A 14 -16.27 -20.65 6.54
N ASP A 15 -16.16 -20.37 7.84
CA ASP A 15 -14.91 -20.08 8.54
C ASP A 15 -14.07 -21.35 8.53
N ASP A 16 -12.97 -21.34 7.78
CA ASP A 16 -11.90 -22.33 7.91
C ASP A 16 -10.77 -21.61 8.67
N GLU A 17 -10.74 -21.80 9.97
CA GLU A 17 -9.66 -21.36 10.84
C GLU A 17 -8.40 -22.18 10.53
N GLU A 18 -7.43 -21.58 9.84
CA GLU A 18 -6.03 -21.90 10.07
C GLU A 18 -5.38 -20.71 10.79
N VAL A 19 -5.21 -20.89 12.10
CA VAL A 19 -4.44 -20.03 13.00
C VAL A 19 -2.95 -20.17 12.66
N GLY A 20 -2.54 -19.56 11.55
CA GLY A 20 -1.16 -19.47 11.13
C GLY A 20 -0.57 -18.12 11.55
N ALA A 21 0.29 -18.16 12.56
CA ALA A 21 1.24 -17.14 13.03
C ALA A 21 0.86 -15.68 12.77
N GLU A 22 0.63 -14.91 13.84
CA GLU A 22 0.63 -13.44 13.83
C GLU A 22 1.95 -12.93 13.23
N GLU A 23 1.99 -12.83 11.90
CA GLU A 23 3.01 -12.11 11.16
C GLU A 23 2.72 -10.64 11.42
N LEU A 24 3.37 -10.12 12.47
CA LEU A 24 3.24 -8.78 12.99
C LEU A 24 3.32 -7.80 11.83
N ASN A 25 2.17 -7.24 11.47
CA ASN A 25 2.06 -6.19 10.49
C ASN A 25 3.02 -5.05 10.93
N PRO A 26 4.06 -4.74 10.15
CA PRO A 26 5.06 -3.73 10.50
C PRO A 26 4.48 -2.31 10.57
N PHE A 27 3.23 -2.12 10.13
CA PHE A 27 2.46 -0.88 10.27
C PHE A 27 1.31 -0.99 11.29
N SER A 28 1.32 -2.00 12.17
CA SER A 28 0.28 -2.15 13.19
C SER A 28 0.42 -1.09 14.28
N PHE A 29 -0.71 -0.72 14.92
CA PHE A 29 -0.70 0.19 16.06
C PHE A 29 0.13 -0.36 17.25
N ARG A 30 0.28 -1.68 17.37
CA ARG A 30 1.16 -2.29 18.38
C ARG A 30 2.65 -2.06 18.09
N GLU A 31 3.05 -2.04 16.82
CA GLU A 31 4.40 -1.63 16.42
C GLU A 31 4.60 -0.12 16.61
N PHE A 32 3.59 0.69 16.30
CA PHE A 32 3.63 2.15 16.54
C PHE A 32 3.86 2.48 18.02
N LEU A 33 3.18 1.79 18.93
CA LEU A 33 3.43 1.95 20.37
C LEU A 33 4.82 1.49 20.77
N ARG A 34 5.32 0.38 20.20
CA ARG A 34 6.67 -0.12 20.46
C ARG A 34 7.75 0.90 20.07
N TRP A 35 7.60 1.57 18.92
CA TRP A 35 8.53 2.64 18.51
C TRP A 35 8.48 3.84 19.45
N LYS A 36 7.30 4.23 19.92
CA LYS A 36 7.16 5.35 20.85
C LYS A 36 7.76 5.08 22.22
N GLU A 37 7.75 3.82 22.67
CA GLU A 37 8.43 3.39 23.90
C GLU A 37 9.96 3.35 23.72
N GLN A 38 10.46 3.01 22.53
CA GLN A 38 11.89 2.89 22.25
C GLN A 38 12.63 4.25 22.11
N ASP A 39 11.90 5.34 21.85
CA ASP A 39 12.46 6.70 21.84
C ASP A 39 12.68 7.26 23.27
N GLN A 40 12.03 6.70 24.30
CA GLN A 40 12.25 7.13 25.70
C GLN A 40 13.49 6.49 26.34
N ASP A 41 13.91 5.31 25.87
CA ASP A 41 15.07 4.59 26.44
C ASP A 41 16.42 5.00 25.81
N GLN A 42 16.44 5.83 24.76
CA GLN A 42 17.66 6.26 24.05
C GLN A 42 18.25 7.61 24.52
N GLU A 43 17.58 8.34 25.42
CA GLU A 43 18.11 9.60 25.97
C GLU A 43 19.04 9.40 27.18
N GLU A 44 19.18 8.19 27.75
CA GLU A 44 20.05 7.96 28.91
C GLU A 44 21.47 7.44 28.59
N ASP A 45 21.77 7.05 27.34
CA ASP A 45 23.05 6.39 26.99
C ASP A 45 24.02 7.23 26.12
N GLN A 46 23.75 8.53 25.92
CA GLN A 46 24.58 9.40 25.04
C GLN A 46 25.83 10.01 25.68
N ASP A 47 26.24 9.61 26.89
CA ASP A 47 27.42 10.20 27.57
C ASP A 47 28.70 9.33 27.54
N GLN A 48 28.71 8.20 26.83
CA GLN A 48 29.92 7.40 26.66
C GLN A 48 30.05 6.84 25.24
N THR A 49 30.67 7.58 24.33
CA THR A 49 31.56 7.06 23.27
C THR A 49 32.17 8.20 22.44
N LEU A 50 33.09 8.93 23.04
CA LEU A 50 34.18 9.57 22.32
C LEU A 50 35.12 8.46 21.80
N SER A 51 35.18 8.25 20.49
CA SER A 51 36.40 7.95 19.68
C SER A 51 36.14 7.00 18.48
N LYS A 52 36.38 7.54 17.28
CA LYS A 52 36.85 6.95 15.99
C LYS A 52 36.14 7.67 14.83
N GLU A 53 36.75 8.71 14.25
CA GLU A 53 37.69 8.65 13.09
C GLU A 53 37.04 7.89 11.91
N GLU A 54 36.39 8.62 10.97
CA GLU A 54 36.97 9.22 9.75
C GLU A 54 37.35 8.19 8.67
N GLU A 55 36.53 8.14 7.62
CA GLU A 55 36.84 7.82 6.21
C GLU A 55 35.54 8.13 5.41
N GLU A 56 35.48 9.28 4.72
CA GLU A 56 35.57 9.44 3.24
C GLU A 56 34.48 8.66 2.46
N GLU A 57 33.78 9.17 1.44
CA GLU A 57 33.71 10.45 0.74
C GLU A 57 32.43 10.44 -0.14
N GLU A 58 31.93 11.64 -0.44
CA GLU A 58 31.40 12.05 -1.76
C GLU A 58 30.25 11.26 -2.45
N TRP A 59 29.03 11.80 -2.42
CA TRP A 59 28.25 12.08 -3.65
C TRP A 59 27.34 13.32 -3.45
N GLY A 60 27.74 14.44 -4.09
CA GLY A 60 26.79 15.33 -4.79
C GLY A 60 26.12 16.46 -4.02
N ARG A 61 26.87 17.52 -3.66
CA ARG A 61 26.31 18.87 -3.53
C ARG A 61 26.40 19.60 -4.88
N SER A 62 25.26 20.03 -5.44
CA SER A 62 24.98 21.42 -5.86
C SER A 62 23.93 21.50 -6.96
N PHE A 63 22.79 22.12 -6.64
CA PHE A 63 22.16 23.15 -7.48
C PHE A 63 21.46 24.17 -6.54
N GLN A 64 22.17 25.25 -6.25
CA GLN A 64 21.67 26.56 -5.84
C GLN A 64 20.94 27.21 -7.04
N SER A 65 20.09 28.24 -7.00
CA SER A 65 19.47 29.13 -6.00
C SER A 65 18.54 30.09 -6.78
N GLY A 66 17.68 30.84 -6.07
CA GLY A 66 17.05 32.10 -6.51
C GLY A 66 15.57 31.92 -6.80
N ILE A 67 14.61 32.57 -6.14
CA ILE A 67 14.43 33.97 -5.71
C ILE A 67 13.16 33.96 -4.83
N GLY A 68 12.88 34.81 -3.85
CA GLY A 68 13.51 36.01 -3.32
C GLY A 68 12.63 36.54 -2.16
N ASN A 69 13.27 37.28 -1.27
CA ASN A 69 12.76 37.87 -0.04
C ASN A 69 11.46 38.68 -0.19
N THR A 70 10.61 38.60 0.84
CA THR A 70 10.07 39.82 1.47
C THR A 70 10.26 39.73 2.98
N SER A 71 10.99 40.71 3.50
CA SER A 71 11.15 41.03 4.92
C SER A 71 10.14 42.11 5.24
N SER A 72 9.49 42.05 6.41
CA SER A 72 9.22 43.27 7.19
C SER A 72 8.81 42.88 8.61
N LEU A 73 9.70 43.21 9.55
CA LEU A 73 9.42 43.30 10.98
C LEU A 73 8.63 44.58 11.25
N CYS A 74 7.60 44.52 12.11
CA CYS A 74 7.19 45.63 12.97
C CYS A 74 6.81 45.06 14.33
N ALA A 75 7.48 45.57 15.35
CA ALA A 75 7.22 45.32 16.77
C ALA A 75 6.24 46.39 17.31
N GLU A 76 5.81 46.18 18.56
CA GLU A 76 5.13 47.13 19.47
C GLU A 76 3.61 47.21 19.18
N ASP A 77 2.64 47.07 20.10
CA ASP A 77 2.52 47.30 21.55
C ASP A 77 1.28 46.52 22.08
N GLU A 78 1.39 45.89 23.26
CA GLU A 78 0.68 46.17 24.52
C GLU A 78 -0.74 45.60 24.73
N GLU A 79 -0.97 45.23 26.00
CA GLU A 79 -2.22 44.97 26.73
C GLU A 79 -2.96 43.61 26.57
N LYS A 80 -2.63 42.67 27.46
CA LYS A 80 -3.59 41.69 27.98
C LYS A 80 -3.61 41.75 29.51
N GLU A 81 -4.43 42.62 30.05
CA GLU A 81 -4.86 42.53 31.45
C GLU A 81 -6.01 41.51 31.60
N THR A 82 -5.66 40.39 32.24
CA THR A 82 -6.37 39.75 33.36
C THR A 82 -7.89 39.92 33.50
N TRP A 83 -8.62 38.80 33.60
CA TRP A 83 -9.45 38.58 34.80
C TRP A 83 -9.81 37.09 35.00
N PHE A 84 -9.52 36.62 36.20
CA PHE A 84 -9.73 35.27 36.72
C PHE A 84 -11.23 34.93 36.90
N ILE A 85 -11.62 33.69 36.59
CA ILE A 85 -12.86 33.10 37.09
C ILE A 85 -12.55 32.47 38.46
N SER A 86 -12.97 33.13 39.54
CA SER A 86 -13.06 32.54 40.87
C SER A 86 -14.53 32.37 41.27
N LYS A 87 -14.90 31.14 41.62
CA LYS A 87 -16.08 30.81 42.43
C LYS A 87 -15.98 31.50 43.80
N PRO A 88 -17.09 31.91 44.42
CA PRO A 88 -17.13 32.10 45.86
C PRO A 88 -17.82 30.95 46.57
N ASP A 89 -17.15 30.46 47.62
CA ASP A 89 -17.71 29.75 48.76
C ASP A 89 -17.53 30.71 49.95
N VAL A 90 -18.60 31.08 50.68
CA VAL A 90 -18.51 31.94 51.87
C VAL A 90 -19.39 31.40 52.99
N GLN A 91 -18.72 31.03 54.07
CA GLN A 91 -19.29 30.76 55.38
C GLN A 91 -18.91 31.91 56.34
N ARG A 92 -19.95 32.58 56.87
CA ARG A 92 -20.12 33.08 58.26
C ARG A 92 -19.28 34.28 58.77
N GLY A 93 -20.01 35.30 59.26
CA GLY A 93 -19.83 35.77 60.64
C GLY A 93 -20.01 37.28 60.94
N GLY A 94 -21.12 37.60 61.65
CA GLY A 94 -21.25 38.68 62.66
C GLY A 94 -21.49 40.11 62.14
N GLY A 95 -22.37 40.94 62.70
CA GLY A 95 -23.20 40.88 63.91
C GLY A 95 -23.67 42.30 64.27
N GLY A 96 -24.76 42.39 65.03
CA GLY A 96 -25.30 43.63 65.63
C GLY A 96 -26.45 44.23 64.82
N GLY A 97 -27.63 44.53 65.36
CA GLY A 97 -28.09 44.67 66.74
C GLY A 97 -29.24 45.68 66.70
N GLY A 98 -30.35 45.42 67.40
CA GLY A 98 -31.46 46.36 67.46
C GLY A 98 -32.81 45.68 67.60
N GLU A 99 -33.12 45.27 68.82
CA GLU A 99 -34.48 45.03 69.30
C GLU A 99 -35.29 46.34 69.23
N ASN A 100 -36.57 46.27 68.89
CA ASN A 100 -37.61 47.02 69.60
C ASN A 100 -39.02 46.65 69.15
N TYR A 101 -39.92 46.87 70.10
CA TYR A 101 -41.25 46.36 70.32
C TYR A 101 -42.28 47.51 70.19
N GLU A 102 -43.52 47.15 69.86
CA GLU A 102 -44.78 47.92 70.00
C GLU A 102 -45.01 49.27 69.29
N GLY A 103 -46.25 49.46 68.84
CA GLY A 103 -46.77 50.73 68.36
C GLY A 103 -48.08 50.59 67.60
N ASP A 104 -49.17 50.29 68.31
CA ASP A 104 -50.50 50.79 67.99
C ASP A 104 -50.45 52.33 67.99
N ASP A 105 -50.87 52.98 66.90
CA ASP A 105 -51.40 54.34 66.98
C ASP A 105 -52.38 54.60 65.83
N GLU A 106 -53.66 54.53 66.18
CA GLU A 106 -54.78 55.19 65.52
C GLU A 106 -54.45 56.67 65.20
N THR A 107 -54.10 57.01 63.96
CA THR A 107 -54.03 58.42 63.52
C THR A 107 -55.07 58.75 62.44
N SER A 108 -56.33 58.77 62.88
CA SER A 108 -57.31 59.70 62.32
C SER A 108 -56.99 61.10 62.84
N MET A 109 -56.64 62.04 61.96
CA MET A 109 -57.05 63.45 62.06
C MET A 109 -56.67 64.22 60.78
N ALA A 110 -57.71 64.60 60.04
CA ALA A 110 -57.94 65.94 59.52
C ALA A 110 -56.82 66.64 58.71
N GLU A 111 -57.08 66.85 57.41
CA GLU A 111 -56.71 68.12 56.77
C GLU A 111 -57.52 69.26 57.44
N PRO A 112 -56.98 70.49 57.53
CA PRO A 112 -57.21 71.42 56.43
C PRO A 112 -56.04 72.36 56.07
N VAL A 113 -55.89 72.55 54.77
CA VAL A 113 -55.89 73.88 54.13
C VAL A 113 -54.75 74.83 54.54
N ALA A 114 -53.59 74.64 53.90
CA ALA A 114 -52.72 75.76 53.51
C ALA A 114 -51.73 75.40 52.37
N SER A 115 -52.04 74.41 51.51
CA SER A 115 -51.27 74.16 50.28
C SER A 115 -52.13 73.46 49.20
N CYS A 116 -53.35 73.96 49.00
CA CYS A 116 -54.33 73.30 48.12
C CYS A 116 -54.08 73.52 46.62
N ARG A 117 -53.18 74.43 46.22
CA ARG A 117 -52.77 74.59 44.80
C ARG A 117 -51.54 73.76 44.41
N GLY A 118 -50.64 73.44 45.35
CA GLY A 118 -49.46 72.61 45.06
C GLY A 118 -49.76 71.10 45.07
N ARG A 119 -50.56 70.63 46.04
CA ARG A 119 -50.88 69.20 46.20
C ARG A 119 -51.77 68.65 45.09
N SER A 120 -52.75 69.42 44.60
CA SER A 120 -53.59 69.03 43.47
C SER A 120 -52.78 68.86 42.18
N CYS A 121 -51.85 69.79 41.90
CA CYS A 121 -50.95 69.67 40.75
C CYS A 121 -49.96 68.50 40.89
N GLN A 122 -49.47 68.23 42.11
CA GLN A 122 -48.59 67.10 42.41
C GLN A 122 -49.30 65.75 42.21
N VAL A 123 -50.53 65.62 42.71
CA VAL A 123 -51.33 64.39 42.57
C VAL A 123 -51.67 64.12 41.11
N GLN A 124 -51.97 65.17 40.33
CA GLN A 124 -52.25 65.03 38.91
C GLN A 124 -51.00 64.62 38.10
N GLN A 125 -49.82 65.18 38.41
CA GLN A 125 -48.55 64.74 37.83
C GLN A 125 -48.26 63.27 38.15
N LEU A 126 -48.42 62.86 39.42
CA LEU A 126 -48.23 61.47 39.83
C LEU A 126 -49.21 60.52 39.11
N GLN A 127 -50.44 60.94 38.85
CA GLN A 127 -51.41 60.15 38.08
C GLN A 127 -50.99 59.98 36.62
N GLU A 128 -50.52 61.04 35.98
CA GLU A 128 -49.99 61.00 34.62
C GLU A 128 -48.74 60.12 34.51
N GLU A 129 -47.82 60.25 35.46
CA GLU A 129 -46.63 59.39 35.57
C GLU A 129 -47.00 57.92 35.82
N ASN A 130 -47.97 57.65 36.70
CA ASN A 130 -48.43 56.28 36.97
C ASN A 130 -49.05 55.65 35.72
N LEU A 131 -49.78 56.47 34.94
CA LEU A 131 -50.37 56.04 33.68
C LEU A 131 -49.32 55.80 32.59
N LEU A 132 -48.25 56.60 32.54
CA LEU A 132 -47.10 56.37 31.68
C LEU A 132 -46.33 55.11 32.08
N LEU A 133 -46.02 54.93 33.37
CA LEU A 133 -45.34 53.74 33.89
C LEU A 133 -46.10 52.46 33.57
N ARG A 134 -47.44 52.45 33.75
CA ARG A 134 -48.28 51.29 33.38
C ARG A 134 -48.19 50.98 31.89
N ARG A 135 -48.24 51.98 31.01
CA ARG A 135 -48.05 51.78 29.57
C ARG A 135 -46.67 51.21 29.25
N THR A 136 -45.62 51.73 29.87
CA THR A 136 -44.25 51.24 29.68
C THR A 136 -44.10 49.80 30.16
N VAL A 137 -44.67 49.45 31.31
CA VAL A 137 -44.67 48.06 31.82
C VAL A 137 -45.40 47.13 30.86
N SER A 138 -46.59 47.50 30.37
CA SER A 138 -47.31 46.68 29.39
C SER A 138 -46.57 46.53 28.06
N GLU A 139 -45.88 47.58 27.59
CA GLU A 139 -45.04 47.51 26.40
C GLU A 139 -43.82 46.61 26.59
N LEU A 140 -43.15 46.71 27.74
CA LEU A 140 -42.04 45.83 28.10
C LEU A 140 -42.48 44.38 28.22
N GLN A 141 -43.65 44.11 28.81
CA GLN A 141 -44.21 42.76 28.87
C GLN A 141 -44.48 42.19 27.48
N ARG A 142 -45.11 42.95 26.58
CA ARG A 142 -45.32 42.50 25.20
C ARG A 142 -44.02 42.20 24.46
N ARG A 143 -42.96 42.99 24.69
CA ARG A 143 -41.63 42.74 24.10
C ARG A 143 -40.99 41.50 24.71
N SER A 144 -41.07 41.34 26.03
CA SER A 144 -40.62 40.13 26.74
C SER A 144 -41.28 38.87 26.20
N ASP A 145 -42.61 38.88 26.05
CA ASP A 145 -43.35 37.72 25.51
C ASP A 145 -42.92 37.39 24.07
N ALA A 146 -42.72 38.41 23.22
CA ALA A 146 -42.24 38.21 21.85
C ALA A 146 -40.80 37.67 21.80
N ASP A 147 -39.93 38.15 22.68
CA ASP A 147 -38.56 37.65 22.80
C ASP A 147 -38.55 36.21 23.35
N GLU A 148 -39.39 35.87 24.33
CA GLU A 148 -39.57 34.51 24.85
C GLU A 148 -40.02 33.53 23.76
N HIS A 149 -40.99 33.91 22.93
CA HIS A 149 -41.41 33.11 21.78
C HIS A 149 -40.26 32.88 20.80
N ARG A 150 -39.52 33.94 20.45
CA ARG A 150 -38.38 33.85 19.53
C ARG A 150 -37.25 32.98 20.10
N LEU A 151 -36.99 33.08 21.39
CA LEU A 151 -36.03 32.23 22.09
C LEU A 151 -36.46 30.76 22.06
N SER A 152 -37.77 30.48 22.22
CA SER A 152 -38.31 29.12 22.11
C SER A 152 -38.12 28.55 20.70
N GLU A 153 -38.46 29.32 19.65
CA GLU A 153 -38.31 28.90 18.25
C GLU A 153 -36.84 28.61 17.90
N LEU A 154 -35.91 29.49 18.29
CA LEU A 154 -34.49 29.30 18.06
C LEU A 154 -33.93 28.09 18.82
N SER A 155 -34.42 27.85 20.05
CA SER A 155 -34.05 26.68 20.84
C SER A 155 -34.48 25.38 20.16
N GLU A 156 -35.71 25.34 19.63
CA GLU A 156 -36.22 24.21 18.86
C GLU A 156 -35.42 24.00 17.56
N GLU A 157 -35.09 25.07 16.83
CA GLU A 157 -34.28 24.98 15.62
C GLU A 157 -32.87 24.43 15.92
N LEU A 158 -32.22 24.92 16.98
CA LEU A 158 -30.91 24.40 17.41
C LEU A 158 -30.97 22.93 17.83
N GLN A 159 -32.03 22.52 18.51
CA GLN A 159 -32.21 21.11 18.89
C GLN A 159 -32.44 20.23 17.65
N GLN A 160 -33.18 20.72 16.66
CA GLN A 160 -33.39 20.01 15.40
C GLN A 160 -32.10 19.90 14.59
N ARG A 161 -31.32 20.98 14.51
CA ARG A 161 -29.98 20.98 13.88
C ARG A 161 -29.08 19.94 14.53
N ARG A 162 -29.02 19.91 15.87
CA ARG A 162 -28.21 18.93 16.61
C ARG A 162 -28.59 17.49 16.28
N ARG A 163 -29.89 17.16 16.24
CA ARG A 163 -30.35 15.82 15.87
C ARG A 163 -29.99 15.44 14.43
N GLN A 164 -30.05 16.41 13.51
CA GLN A 164 -29.69 16.21 12.12
C GLN A 164 -28.19 15.95 11.96
N GLU A 165 -27.35 16.76 12.62
CA GLU A 165 -25.89 16.60 12.62
C GLU A 165 -25.47 15.26 13.24
N GLU A 166 -26.09 14.85 14.34
CA GLU A 166 -25.84 13.54 14.95
C GLU A 166 -26.19 12.39 14.00
N LYS A 167 -27.30 12.49 13.26
CA LYS A 167 -27.69 11.50 12.27
C LYS A 167 -26.72 11.45 11.09
N GLU A 168 -26.33 12.61 10.56
CA GLU A 168 -25.35 12.69 9.47
C GLU A 168 -23.99 12.14 9.90
N ALA A 169 -23.56 12.39 11.14
CA ALA A 169 -22.36 11.80 11.70
C ALA A 169 -22.45 10.27 11.75
N GLN A 170 -23.57 9.71 12.21
CA GLN A 170 -23.81 8.26 12.24
C GLN A 170 -23.80 7.63 10.82
N ASP A 171 -24.42 8.29 9.84
CA ASP A 171 -24.42 7.82 8.45
C ASP A 171 -23.00 7.82 7.86
N LEU A 172 -22.22 8.87 8.13
CA LEU A 172 -20.82 8.97 7.73
C LEU A 172 -19.94 7.92 8.40
N GLU A 173 -20.13 7.65 9.70
CA GLU A 173 -19.45 6.56 10.39
C GLU A 173 -19.74 5.23 9.71
N GLY A 174 -21.00 4.93 9.37
CA GLY A 174 -21.36 3.71 8.65
C GLY A 174 -20.65 3.57 7.30
N MET A 175 -20.54 4.67 6.55
CA MET A 175 -19.78 4.69 5.31
C MET A 175 -18.28 4.45 5.53
N VAL A 176 -17.68 5.07 6.54
CA VAL A 176 -16.25 4.90 6.88
C VAL A 176 -15.97 3.44 7.22
N HIS A 177 -16.76 2.82 8.09
CA HIS A 177 -16.60 1.40 8.43
C HIS A 177 -16.69 0.49 7.19
N SER A 178 -17.59 0.78 6.25
CA SER A 178 -17.71 0.02 5.01
C SER A 178 -16.48 0.17 4.11
N VAL A 179 -15.95 1.39 3.98
CA VAL A 179 -14.73 1.67 3.21
C VAL A 179 -13.53 0.99 3.86
N GLU A 180 -13.40 1.04 5.18
CA GLU A 180 -12.35 0.36 5.93
C GLU A 180 -12.39 -1.15 5.68
N GLN A 181 -13.56 -1.78 5.78
CA GLN A 181 -13.72 -3.21 5.49
C GLN A 181 -13.33 -3.56 4.05
N ASN A 182 -13.72 -2.72 3.09
CA ASN A 182 -13.35 -2.91 1.68
C ASN A 182 -11.84 -2.83 1.49
N LEU A 183 -11.19 -1.84 2.12
CA LEU A 183 -9.75 -1.67 2.07
C LEU A 183 -9.03 -2.88 2.67
N HIS A 184 -9.47 -3.39 3.83
CA HIS A 184 -8.90 -4.62 4.41
C HIS A 184 -9.02 -5.81 3.46
N LEU A 185 -10.17 -5.99 2.79
CA LEU A 185 -10.35 -7.05 1.79
C LEU A 185 -9.45 -6.84 0.58
N MET A 186 -9.29 -5.60 0.12
CA MET A 186 -8.40 -5.25 -0.98
C MET A 186 -6.95 -5.59 -0.65
N THR A 187 -6.48 -5.22 0.55
CA THR A 187 -5.13 -5.57 1.03
C THR A 187 -4.94 -7.08 1.10
N LYS A 188 -5.89 -7.83 1.68
CA LYS A 188 -5.83 -9.31 1.71
C LYS A 188 -5.74 -9.91 0.31
N ARG A 189 -6.53 -9.40 -0.64
CA ARG A 189 -6.50 -9.85 -2.04
C ARG A 189 -5.19 -9.51 -2.73
N ALA A 190 -4.65 -8.32 -2.48
CA ALA A 190 -3.37 -7.87 -3.02
C ALA A 190 -2.23 -8.77 -2.53
N VAL A 191 -2.12 -9.00 -1.22
CA VAL A 191 -1.09 -9.88 -0.63
C VAL A 191 -1.19 -11.30 -1.18
N LYS A 192 -2.42 -11.85 -1.33
CA LYS A 192 -2.60 -13.18 -1.94
C LYS A 192 -2.11 -13.21 -3.40
N ALA A 193 -2.41 -12.17 -4.17
CA ALA A 193 -1.95 -12.05 -5.55
C ALA A 193 -0.42 -11.92 -5.63
N GLU A 194 0.20 -11.12 -4.75
CA GLU A 194 1.65 -10.96 -4.65
C GLU A 194 2.35 -12.28 -4.32
N ASN A 195 1.80 -13.05 -3.38
CA ASN A 195 2.31 -14.38 -3.04
C ASN A 195 2.23 -15.35 -4.23
N SER A 196 1.12 -15.34 -4.98
CA SER A 196 1.01 -16.12 -6.20
C SER A 196 2.02 -15.71 -7.26
N VAL A 197 2.24 -14.41 -7.46
CA VAL A 197 3.24 -13.88 -8.40
C VAL A 197 4.66 -14.29 -8.00
N SER A 198 4.98 -14.22 -6.71
CA SER A 198 6.29 -14.66 -6.19
C SER A 198 6.55 -16.14 -6.46
N LYS A 199 5.56 -17.01 -6.25
CA LYS A 199 5.66 -18.45 -6.58
C LYS A 199 5.88 -18.67 -8.08
N MET A 200 5.06 -18.05 -8.92
CA MET A 200 5.19 -18.17 -10.38
C MET A 200 6.54 -17.65 -10.89
N LYS A 201 7.08 -16.60 -10.27
CA LYS A 201 8.41 -16.06 -10.62
C LYS A 201 9.52 -17.06 -10.35
N VAL A 202 9.45 -17.76 -9.21
CA VAL A 202 10.41 -18.83 -8.86
C VAL A 202 10.29 -19.99 -9.85
N GLU A 203 9.09 -20.45 -10.17
CA GLU A 203 8.86 -21.52 -11.15
C GLU A 203 9.37 -21.14 -12.55
N LEU A 204 9.14 -19.91 -12.99
CA LEU A 204 9.66 -19.40 -14.26
C LEU A 204 11.19 -19.43 -14.30
N GLN A 205 11.84 -18.99 -13.22
CA GLN A 205 13.30 -19.02 -13.13
C GLN A 205 13.83 -20.46 -13.16
N GLN A 206 13.19 -21.37 -12.44
CA GLN A 206 13.55 -22.79 -12.43
C GLN A 206 13.44 -23.42 -13.83
N LEU A 207 12.29 -23.23 -14.49
CA LEU A 207 12.06 -23.72 -15.85
C LEU A 207 13.04 -23.11 -16.85
N GLN A 208 13.38 -21.82 -16.70
CA GLN A 208 14.36 -21.16 -17.56
C GLN A 208 15.75 -21.79 -17.43
N VAL A 209 16.16 -22.15 -16.21
CA VAL A 209 17.43 -22.85 -15.96
C VAL A 209 17.39 -24.25 -16.59
N GLU A 210 16.29 -24.99 -16.43
CA GLU A 210 16.13 -26.33 -17.00
C GLU A 210 16.20 -26.31 -18.53
N VAL A 211 15.50 -25.38 -19.19
CA VAL A 211 15.55 -25.20 -20.65
C VAL A 211 16.97 -24.92 -21.13
N ASN A 212 17.71 -24.07 -20.42
CA ASN A 212 19.09 -23.75 -20.77
C ASN A 212 20.01 -24.98 -20.62
N SER A 213 19.82 -25.76 -19.54
CA SER A 213 20.57 -27.00 -19.31
C SER A 213 20.31 -28.04 -20.41
N LEU A 214 19.03 -28.29 -20.73
CA LEU A 214 18.63 -29.23 -21.77
C LEU A 214 19.13 -28.79 -23.16
N ARG A 215 19.11 -27.48 -23.44
CA ARG A 215 19.64 -26.94 -24.70
C ARG A 215 21.15 -27.19 -24.81
N ALA A 216 21.91 -26.87 -23.76
CA ALA A 216 23.36 -27.11 -23.73
C ALA A 216 23.69 -28.60 -23.88
N GLU A 217 22.92 -29.47 -23.23
CA GLU A 217 23.10 -30.91 -23.36
C GLU A 217 22.79 -31.41 -24.77
N ASN A 218 21.72 -30.91 -25.39
CA ASN A 218 21.37 -31.26 -26.76
C ASN A 218 22.47 -30.87 -27.75
N ASP A 219 23.04 -29.67 -27.59
CA ASP A 219 24.14 -29.20 -28.42
C ASP A 219 25.39 -30.07 -28.23
N ARG A 220 25.70 -30.46 -26.99
CA ARG A 220 26.79 -31.39 -26.66
C ARG A 220 26.59 -32.76 -27.31
N LEU A 221 25.38 -33.32 -27.23
CA LEU A 221 25.05 -34.61 -27.84
C LEU A 221 25.15 -34.56 -29.37
N LYS A 222 24.65 -33.50 -30.00
CA LYS A 222 24.79 -33.30 -31.46
C LYS A 222 26.25 -33.21 -31.89
N ALA A 223 27.08 -32.49 -31.13
CA ALA A 223 28.51 -32.40 -31.42
C ALA A 223 29.19 -33.78 -31.30
N ALA A 224 28.88 -34.54 -30.25
CA ALA A 224 29.39 -35.89 -30.04
C ALA A 224 28.95 -36.86 -31.16
N GLU A 225 27.67 -36.83 -31.53
CA GLU A 225 27.12 -37.63 -32.64
C GLU A 225 27.83 -37.29 -33.97
N SER A 226 27.98 -36.00 -34.28
CA SER A 226 28.69 -35.56 -35.48
C SER A 226 30.13 -36.07 -35.51
N GLN A 227 30.82 -36.10 -34.37
CA GLN A 227 32.19 -36.63 -34.27
C GLN A 227 32.25 -38.13 -34.57
N VAL A 228 31.28 -38.90 -34.04
CA VAL A 228 31.16 -40.34 -34.32
C VAL A 228 30.91 -40.58 -35.81
N VAL A 229 29.97 -39.85 -36.41
CA VAL A 229 29.65 -39.96 -37.84
C VAL A 229 30.87 -39.62 -38.71
N MET A 230 31.60 -38.56 -38.38
CA MET A 230 32.82 -38.19 -39.10
C MET A 230 33.90 -39.27 -39.01
N THR A 231 34.10 -39.86 -37.84
CA THR A 231 35.05 -40.95 -37.62
C THR A 231 34.64 -42.20 -38.40
N MET A 232 33.36 -42.55 -38.37
CA MET A 232 32.82 -43.70 -39.12
C MET A 232 32.99 -43.51 -40.63
N ARG A 233 32.70 -42.30 -41.15
CA ARG A 233 32.90 -41.97 -42.57
C ARG A 233 34.36 -42.12 -42.96
N GLN A 234 35.29 -41.64 -42.14
CA GLN A 234 36.73 -41.78 -42.38
C GLN A 234 37.15 -43.25 -42.41
N ASN A 235 36.67 -44.07 -41.46
CA ASN A 235 36.98 -45.49 -41.41
C ASN A 235 36.47 -46.25 -42.65
N VAL A 236 35.24 -45.95 -43.08
CA VAL A 236 34.67 -46.53 -44.31
C VAL A 236 35.48 -46.11 -45.54
N GLN A 237 35.89 -44.84 -45.62
CA GLN A 237 36.69 -44.34 -46.74
C GLN A 237 38.06 -45.04 -46.80
N VAL A 238 38.74 -45.17 -45.66
CA VAL A 238 40.03 -45.88 -45.56
C VAL A 238 39.86 -47.34 -45.96
N ALA A 239 38.84 -48.04 -45.45
CA ALA A 239 38.57 -49.43 -45.82
C ALA A 239 38.30 -49.60 -47.33
N SER A 240 37.53 -48.68 -47.93
CA SER A 240 37.26 -48.65 -49.36
C SER A 240 38.54 -48.49 -50.18
N GLU A 241 39.42 -47.57 -49.80
CA GLU A 241 40.71 -47.38 -50.46
C GLU A 241 41.61 -48.62 -50.36
N TYR A 242 41.64 -49.30 -49.21
CA TYR A 242 42.37 -50.56 -49.04
C TYR A 242 41.84 -51.66 -49.95
N LEU A 243 40.52 -51.85 -49.99
CA LEU A 243 39.89 -52.85 -50.86
C LEU A 243 40.11 -52.54 -52.35
N ASN A 244 40.03 -51.26 -52.74
CA ASN A 244 40.30 -50.85 -54.12
C ASN A 244 41.76 -51.13 -54.52
N LYS A 245 42.73 -50.80 -53.66
CA LYS A 245 44.16 -51.12 -53.89
C LYS A 245 44.38 -52.64 -54.02
N MET A 246 43.76 -53.42 -53.14
CA MET A 246 43.84 -54.89 -53.18
C MET A 246 43.22 -55.47 -54.46
N SER A 247 42.08 -54.94 -54.89
CA SER A 247 41.42 -55.30 -56.15
C SER A 247 42.31 -54.99 -57.36
N CYS A 248 42.90 -53.79 -57.42
CA CYS A 248 43.87 -53.45 -58.47
C CYS A 248 45.09 -54.38 -58.48
N HIS A 249 45.65 -54.70 -57.30
CA HIS A 249 46.77 -55.65 -57.20
C HIS A 249 46.39 -57.04 -57.70
N ALA A 250 45.23 -57.56 -57.30
CA ALA A 250 44.72 -58.84 -57.78
C ALA A 250 44.53 -58.83 -59.31
N HIS A 251 43.97 -57.76 -59.88
CA HIS A 251 43.84 -57.61 -61.33
C HIS A 251 45.19 -57.60 -62.05
N SER A 252 46.18 -56.88 -61.54
CA SER A 252 47.53 -56.88 -62.12
C SER A 252 48.18 -58.26 -62.05
N SER A 253 48.05 -58.96 -60.92
CA SER A 253 48.57 -60.32 -60.74
C SER A 253 47.91 -61.33 -61.68
N ILE A 254 46.58 -61.28 -61.84
CA ILE A 254 45.84 -62.13 -62.79
C ILE A 254 46.30 -61.85 -64.22
N ARG A 255 46.44 -60.58 -64.60
CA ARG A 255 46.90 -60.20 -65.95
C ARG A 255 48.30 -60.76 -66.22
N GLN A 256 49.21 -60.63 -65.28
CA GLN A 256 50.57 -61.19 -65.40
C GLN A 256 50.55 -62.71 -65.58
N LEU A 257 49.75 -63.43 -64.78
CA LEU A 257 49.60 -64.89 -64.92
C LEU A 257 49.08 -65.30 -66.31
N LEU A 258 48.15 -64.52 -66.88
CA LEU A 258 47.65 -64.76 -68.24
C LEU A 258 48.75 -64.54 -69.29
N GLU A 259 49.54 -63.48 -69.18
CA GLU A 259 50.69 -63.20 -70.07
C GLU A 259 51.77 -64.30 -69.98
N GLU A 260 52.07 -64.77 -68.77
CA GLU A 260 52.98 -65.89 -68.54
C GLU A 260 52.43 -67.20 -69.12
N ALA A 261 51.13 -67.47 -68.97
CA ALA A 261 50.47 -68.63 -69.57
C ALA A 261 50.50 -68.59 -71.10
N GLU A 262 50.32 -67.42 -71.72
CA GLU A 262 50.49 -67.23 -73.16
C GLU A 262 51.92 -67.51 -73.62
N THR A 263 52.92 -67.09 -72.83
CA THR A 263 54.33 -67.37 -73.09
C THR A 263 54.61 -68.88 -73.02
N LEU A 264 54.11 -69.57 -72.01
CA LEU A 264 54.23 -71.03 -71.89
C LEU A 264 53.56 -71.76 -73.06
N ARG A 265 52.39 -71.28 -73.52
CA ARG A 265 51.72 -71.82 -74.71
C ARG A 265 52.59 -71.69 -75.97
N LEU A 266 53.27 -70.55 -76.15
CA LEU A 266 54.22 -70.37 -77.26
C LEU A 266 55.39 -71.36 -77.16
N VAL A 267 55.95 -71.57 -75.97
CA VAL A 267 57.01 -72.56 -75.74
C VAL A 267 56.54 -73.97 -76.08
N CYS A 268 55.34 -74.37 -75.66
CA CYS A 268 54.76 -75.65 -76.04
C CYS A 268 54.62 -75.79 -77.56
N GLN A 269 54.17 -74.75 -78.27
CA GLN A 269 54.07 -74.75 -79.74
C GLN A 269 55.45 -74.89 -80.41
N LEU A 270 56.47 -74.23 -79.86
CA LEU A 270 57.85 -74.35 -80.34
C LEU A 270 58.42 -75.75 -80.09
N LEU A 271 58.20 -76.34 -78.92
CA LEU A 271 58.61 -77.71 -78.63
C LEU A 271 57.91 -78.72 -79.54
N GLN A 272 56.62 -78.53 -79.81
CA GLN A 272 55.87 -79.35 -80.78
C GLN A 272 56.41 -79.20 -82.21
N SER A 273 56.83 -78.00 -82.63
CA SER A 273 57.42 -77.83 -83.96
C SER A 273 58.80 -78.50 -84.06
N ILE A 274 59.61 -78.45 -82.99
CA ILE A 274 60.89 -79.16 -82.90
C ILE A 274 60.69 -80.69 -82.94
N ASP A 275 59.71 -81.23 -82.21
CA ASP A 275 59.38 -82.66 -82.23
C ASP A 275 58.98 -83.13 -83.64
N LYS A 276 58.12 -82.36 -84.33
CA LYS A 276 57.74 -82.62 -85.73
C LYS A 276 58.95 -82.65 -86.68
N ILE A 277 59.91 -81.73 -86.53
CA ILE A 277 61.14 -81.70 -87.34
C ILE A 277 62.03 -82.91 -87.02
N SER A 278 62.16 -83.27 -85.74
CA SER A 278 62.98 -84.41 -85.29
C SER A 278 62.48 -85.74 -85.86
N ASN A 279 61.16 -85.97 -85.88
CA ASN A 279 60.57 -87.21 -86.41
C ASN A 279 60.77 -87.39 -87.94
N LEU A 280 60.94 -86.30 -88.71
CA LEU A 280 61.29 -86.39 -90.14
C LEU A 280 62.73 -86.88 -90.37
N SER A 281 63.63 -86.72 -89.38
CA SER A 281 65.03 -87.15 -89.48
C SER A 281 65.28 -88.61 -89.10
N THR A 282 64.26 -89.30 -88.58
CA THR A 282 64.31 -90.73 -88.20
C THR A 282 63.64 -91.67 -89.21
N GLU A 283 62.94 -91.16 -90.23
CA GLU A 283 62.32 -91.94 -91.32
C GLU A 283 63.17 -92.00 -92.61
N ALA A 284 64.48 -91.69 -92.52
CA ALA A 284 65.46 -91.86 -93.60
C ALA A 284 66.56 -92.83 -93.16
#